data_AF-A0A1G3MEB4-F1
#
_entry.id   AF-A0A1G3MEB4-F1
#
_cell.length_a   1.000
_cell.length_b   1.000
_cell.length_c   1.000
_cell.angle_alpha   90.00
_cell.angle_beta   90.00
_cell.angle_gamma   90.00
#
_symmetry.space_group_name_H-M   'P 1'
#
loop_
_entity.id
_entity.type
_entity.pdbx_description
1 polymer ?
#
loop_
_entity_poly.entity_id
_entity_poly.type
_entity_poly.pdbx_seq_one_letter_code
_entity_poly.pdbx_strand_id
1 'polypeptide(L)'
;MKRIARSLGALVVLGIVACAGHSEGASEAPLASGVPKVEIAFLNHPPVISALTEVNKLLVSYGDKIEVIRYDLETDQGAAFAKSKRLTGHFPIAILINGASEIKLKDRTVEFFSFPQGAGSAMVASGSWTVDDLRQAIDQSLRRAK
;
A
#
# COMPACT_ATOMS: atom_id res chain seq x y z
N MET A 1 9.15 65.35 -27.28
CA MET A 1 9.20 66.46 -26.29
C MET A 1 7.85 66.57 -25.60
N LYS A 2 7.82 66.52 -24.24
CA LYS A 2 6.80 67.05 -23.28
C LYS A 2 5.34 66.54 -23.39
N ARG A 3 4.52 66.32 -22.36
CA ARG A 3 4.53 66.23 -20.88
C ARG A 3 3.11 65.66 -20.54
N ILE A 4 2.99 64.57 -19.78
CA ILE A 4 2.48 64.47 -18.37
C ILE A 4 1.19 65.27 -18.05
N ALA A 5 0.12 64.58 -17.65
CA ALA A 5 -0.73 64.80 -16.45
C ALA A 5 -1.96 63.86 -16.50
N ARG A 6 -2.11 62.84 -15.64
CA ARG A 6 -2.62 62.81 -14.24
C ARG A 6 -4.12 63.09 -14.07
N SER A 7 -4.88 62.07 -13.67
CA SER A 7 -5.76 62.06 -12.47
C SER A 7 -6.47 60.70 -12.41
N LEU A 8 -6.24 59.89 -11.37
CA LEU A 8 -6.85 59.90 -10.03
C LEU A 8 -8.24 59.22 -10.03
N GLY A 9 -8.31 58.05 -9.40
CA GLY A 9 -9.54 57.29 -9.21
C GLY A 9 -9.25 56.03 -8.38
N ALA A 10 -8.98 56.23 -7.09
CA ALA A 10 -8.89 55.16 -6.12
C ALA A 10 -10.29 54.59 -5.87
N LEU A 11 -10.45 53.27 -6.02
CA LEU A 11 -11.57 52.55 -5.43
C LEU A 11 -10.99 51.39 -4.61
N VAL A 12 -10.99 51.57 -3.30
CA VAL A 12 -10.79 50.52 -2.32
C VAL A 12 -12.09 49.74 -2.24
N VAL A 13 -12.05 48.44 -2.53
CA VAL A 13 -13.11 47.51 -2.13
C VAL A 13 -12.48 46.46 -1.22
N LEU A 14 -12.79 46.60 0.07
CA LEU A 14 -12.65 45.55 1.06
C LEU A 14 -13.62 44.42 0.67
N GLY A 15 -13.10 43.22 0.43
CA GLY A 15 -13.89 42.00 0.28
C GLY A 15 -13.29 40.91 1.15
N ILE A 16 -13.86 40.71 2.34
CA ILE A 16 -13.61 39.55 3.19
C ILE A 16 -14.60 38.46 2.77
N VAL A 17 -14.14 37.34 2.23
CA VAL A 17 -14.95 36.11 2.12
C VAL A 17 -14.10 34.87 2.41
N ALA A 18 -14.47 34.25 3.52
CA ALA A 18 -14.56 32.83 3.87
C ALA A 18 -13.53 31.78 3.36
N CYS A 19 -13.09 31.01 4.35
CA CYS A 19 -12.38 29.74 4.33
C CYS A 19 -12.71 28.82 3.14
N ALA A 20 -11.66 28.40 2.43
CA ALA A 20 -11.65 27.14 1.68
C ALA A 20 -10.37 26.39 2.05
N GLY A 21 -10.48 25.51 3.05
CA GLY A 21 -9.47 24.51 3.33
C GLY A 21 -9.32 23.61 2.11
N HIS A 22 -8.21 23.76 1.40
CA HIS A 22 -7.81 22.81 0.38
C HIS A 22 -7.15 21.64 1.09
N SER A 23 -7.95 20.63 1.42
CA SER A 23 -7.45 19.29 1.68
C SER A 23 -6.99 18.72 0.34
N GLU A 24 -5.72 18.92 0.01
CA GLU A 24 -5.11 18.31 -1.16
C GLU A 24 -5.10 16.78 -1.00
N GLY A 25 -5.92 16.13 -1.83
CA GLY A 25 -5.60 14.85 -2.46
C GLY A 25 -5.23 13.68 -1.55
N ALA A 26 -6.21 13.12 -0.84
CA ALA A 26 -6.20 11.68 -0.66
C ALA A 26 -6.32 11.06 -2.06
N SER A 27 -5.20 10.58 -2.60
CA SER A 27 -5.18 9.77 -3.82
C SER A 27 -5.95 8.50 -3.49
N GLU A 28 -7.26 8.53 -3.74
CA GLU A 28 -8.11 7.36 -3.63
C GLU A 28 -7.66 6.43 -4.76
N ALA A 29 -6.91 5.40 -4.37
CA ALA A 29 -6.45 4.38 -5.30
C ALA A 29 -7.65 3.87 -6.10
N PRO A 30 -7.50 3.62 -7.42
CA PRO A 30 -8.62 3.19 -8.26
C PRO A 30 -9.35 2.03 -7.62
N LEU A 31 -10.68 2.11 -7.54
CA LEU A 31 -11.52 0.98 -7.15
C LEU A 31 -11.28 -0.13 -8.19
N ALA A 32 -10.44 -1.09 -7.85
CA ALA A 32 -10.17 -2.24 -8.69
C ALA A 32 -11.45 -3.09 -8.71
N SER A 33 -12.24 -2.95 -9.79
CA SER A 33 -13.37 -3.83 -10.08
C SER A 33 -12.82 -5.20 -10.50
N GLY A 34 -12.88 -6.19 -9.60
CA GLY A 34 -12.40 -7.54 -9.86
C GLY A 34 -12.17 -8.34 -8.58
N VAL A 35 -11.89 -9.63 -8.75
CA VAL A 35 -11.44 -10.52 -7.67
C VAL A 35 -10.16 -9.91 -7.06
N PRO A 36 -10.11 -9.63 -5.75
CA PRO A 36 -8.92 -9.08 -5.12
C PRO A 36 -7.69 -9.96 -5.38
N LYS A 37 -6.60 -9.33 -5.79
CA LYS A 37 -5.34 -10.01 -6.09
C LYS A 37 -4.35 -9.81 -4.95
N VAL A 38 -3.82 -10.91 -4.42
CA VAL A 38 -2.77 -10.95 -3.40
C VAL A 38 -1.49 -11.47 -4.05
N GLU A 39 -0.52 -10.58 -4.23
CA GLU A 39 0.80 -10.89 -4.79
C GLU A 39 1.81 -11.01 -3.65
N ILE A 40 2.57 -12.10 -3.56
CA ILE A 40 3.55 -12.37 -2.50
C ILE A 40 4.93 -12.51 -3.13
N ALA A 41 5.83 -11.57 -2.83
CA ALA A 41 7.25 -11.66 -3.15
C ALA A 41 8.02 -12.15 -1.92
N PHE A 42 8.84 -13.18 -2.04
CA PHE A 42 9.52 -13.79 -0.89
C PHE A 42 10.87 -14.41 -1.29
N LEU A 43 11.79 -14.51 -0.34
CA LEU A 43 13.00 -15.33 -0.48
C LEU A 43 12.66 -16.80 -0.19
N ASN A 44 13.09 -17.74 -1.02
CA ASN A 44 12.64 -19.13 -0.99
C ASN A 44 13.57 -20.04 -0.19
N HIS A 45 13.84 -19.64 1.05
CA HIS A 45 14.62 -20.41 2.01
C HIS A 45 14.17 -20.15 3.46
N PRO A 46 14.54 -21.00 4.42
CA PRO A 46 14.34 -20.71 5.85
C PRO A 46 15.02 -19.40 6.26
N PRO A 47 14.46 -18.64 7.21
CA PRO A 47 13.22 -18.90 7.95
C PRO A 47 11.93 -18.42 7.25
N VAL A 48 12.01 -17.92 6.01
CA VAL A 48 10.87 -17.30 5.30
C VAL A 48 9.73 -18.28 5.05
N ILE A 49 10.05 -19.47 4.53
CA ILE A 49 9.04 -20.50 4.22
C ILE A 49 8.26 -20.89 5.49
N SER A 50 8.95 -20.99 6.64
CA SER A 50 8.31 -21.29 7.92
C SER A 50 7.34 -20.19 8.34
N ALA A 51 7.74 -18.91 8.22
CA ALA A 51 6.90 -17.78 8.55
C ALA A 51 5.67 -17.63 7.65
N LEU A 52 5.76 -18.08 6.39
CA LEU A 52 4.63 -18.11 5.47
C LEU A 52 3.59 -19.20 5.77
N THR A 53 3.83 -20.10 6.73
CA THR A 53 2.88 -21.18 7.05
C THR A 53 1.50 -20.65 7.46
N GLU A 54 1.44 -19.72 8.41
CA GLU A 54 0.17 -19.15 8.88
C GLU A 54 -0.47 -18.23 7.82
N VAL A 55 0.35 -17.53 7.03
CA VAL A 55 -0.11 -16.75 5.88
C VAL A 55 -0.79 -17.66 4.86
N ASN A 56 -0.18 -18.81 4.54
CA ASN A 56 -0.74 -19.77 3.59
C ASN A 56 -2.05 -20.37 4.10
N LYS A 57 -2.15 -20.71 5.39
CA LYS A 57 -3.42 -21.17 5.99
C LYS A 57 -4.53 -20.13 5.86
N LEU A 58 -4.22 -18.86 6.14
CA LEU A 58 -5.16 -17.76 5.96
C LEU A 58 -5.62 -17.67 4.50
N LEU A 59 -4.70 -17.64 3.54
CA LEU A 59 -5.02 -17.46 2.12
C LEU A 59 -5.87 -18.61 1.56
N VAL A 60 -5.60 -19.86 1.97
CA VAL A 60 -6.43 -21.02 1.61
C VAL A 60 -7.88 -20.85 2.08
N SER A 61 -8.11 -20.21 3.23
CA SER A 61 -9.46 -20.00 3.77
C SER A 61 -10.35 -19.08 2.91
N TYR A 62 -9.75 -18.27 2.04
CA TYR A 62 -10.49 -17.41 1.12
C TYR A 62 -10.94 -18.14 -0.16
N GLY A 63 -10.29 -19.26 -0.51
CA GLY A 63 -10.61 -20.03 -1.71
C GLY A 63 -10.52 -19.18 -2.99
N ASP A 64 -11.55 -19.27 -3.82
CA ASP A 64 -11.68 -18.57 -5.10
C ASP A 64 -12.11 -17.10 -4.97
N LYS A 65 -12.34 -16.60 -3.75
CA LYS A 65 -12.70 -15.20 -3.51
C LYS A 65 -11.54 -14.24 -3.77
N ILE A 66 -10.32 -14.74 -3.82
CA ILE A 66 -9.10 -13.97 -4.10
C ILE A 66 -8.24 -14.70 -5.13
N GLU A 67 -7.44 -13.94 -5.88
CA GLU A 67 -6.35 -14.47 -6.68
C GLU A 67 -5.05 -14.39 -5.87
N VAL A 68 -4.29 -15.47 -5.78
CA VAL A 68 -2.99 -15.49 -5.08
C VAL A 68 -1.87 -15.79 -6.05
N ILE A 69 -0.93 -14.86 -6.20
CA ILE A 69 0.26 -15.02 -7.05
C ILE A 69 1.51 -14.96 -6.18
N ARG A 70 2.47 -15.85 -6.42
CA ARG A 70 3.72 -15.95 -5.66
C ARG A 70 4.92 -15.72 -6.57
N TYR A 71 5.89 -14.98 -6.06
CA TYR A 71 7.12 -14.61 -6.74
C TYR A 71 8.31 -14.97 -5.85
N ASP A 72 9.05 -15.99 -6.24
CA ASP A 72 10.34 -16.34 -5.65
C ASP A 72 11.39 -15.31 -6.11
N LEU A 73 11.83 -14.45 -5.18
CA LEU A 73 12.77 -13.37 -5.43
C LEU A 73 14.17 -13.87 -5.83
N GLU A 74 14.46 -15.16 -5.68
CA GLU A 74 15.72 -15.78 -6.08
C GLU A 74 15.67 -16.29 -7.53
N THR A 75 14.56 -16.06 -8.23
CA THR A 75 14.40 -16.35 -9.66
C THR A 75 14.35 -15.08 -10.50
N ASP A 76 14.66 -15.19 -11.80
CA ASP A 76 14.56 -14.07 -12.74
C ASP A 76 13.15 -13.46 -12.79
N GLN A 77 12.12 -14.29 -12.69
CA GLN A 77 10.73 -13.85 -12.66
C GLN A 77 10.44 -13.00 -11.42
N GLY A 78 10.88 -13.45 -10.23
CA GLY A 78 10.67 -12.69 -9.00
C GLY A 78 11.48 -11.40 -8.96
N ALA A 79 12.71 -11.42 -9.44
CA ALA A 79 13.52 -10.21 -9.59
C ALA A 79 12.87 -9.19 -10.54
N ALA A 80 12.34 -9.65 -11.67
CA ALA A 80 11.61 -8.80 -12.61
C ALA A 80 10.32 -8.23 -11.99
N PHE A 81 9.56 -9.05 -11.26
CA PHE A 81 8.38 -8.60 -10.53
C PHE A 81 8.72 -7.53 -9.49
N ALA A 82 9.72 -7.77 -8.64
CA ALA A 82 10.16 -6.82 -7.63
C ALA A 82 10.56 -5.47 -8.25
N LYS A 83 11.32 -5.51 -9.35
CA LYS A 83 11.66 -4.31 -10.12
C LYS A 83 10.42 -3.59 -10.65
N SER A 84 9.46 -4.31 -11.23
CA SER A 84 8.21 -3.74 -11.78
C SER A 84 7.36 -3.03 -10.73
N LYS A 85 7.39 -3.53 -9.48
CA LYS A 85 6.66 -2.99 -8.33
C LYS A 85 7.47 -2.01 -7.50
N ARG A 86 8.70 -1.70 -7.94
CA ARG A 86 9.66 -0.84 -7.22
C ARG A 86 9.91 -1.32 -5.78
N LEU A 87 9.90 -2.63 -5.56
CA LEU A 87 10.28 -3.21 -4.28
C LEU A 87 11.80 -3.16 -4.18
N THR A 88 12.30 -2.27 -3.33
CA THR A 88 13.74 -2.00 -3.16
C THR A 88 14.21 -2.36 -1.75
N GLY A 89 15.50 -2.66 -1.62
CA GLY A 89 16.11 -3.05 -0.34
C GLY A 89 16.09 -4.56 -0.11
N HIS A 90 16.59 -4.98 1.05
CA HIS A 90 16.58 -6.40 1.45
C HIS A 90 15.36 -6.66 2.33
N PHE A 91 14.36 -7.35 1.79
CA PHE A 91 13.16 -7.75 2.50
C PHE A 91 12.92 -9.25 2.28
N PRO A 92 12.62 -10.03 3.33
CA PRO A 92 12.38 -11.47 3.20
C PRO A 92 10.99 -11.77 2.61
N ILE A 93 10.02 -10.88 2.85
CA ILE A 93 8.63 -10.99 2.41
C ILE A 93 8.12 -9.59 2.05
N ALA A 94 7.37 -9.48 0.96
CA ALA A 94 6.50 -8.35 0.62
C ALA A 94 5.15 -8.91 0.14
N ILE A 95 4.04 -8.42 0.70
CA ILE A 95 2.69 -8.78 0.27
C ILE A 95 2.00 -7.54 -0.29
N LEU A 96 1.45 -7.65 -1.50
CA LEU A 96 0.72 -6.59 -2.16
C LEU A 96 -0.72 -7.04 -2.36
N ILE A 97 -1.69 -6.20 -1.98
CA ILE A 97 -3.11 -6.41 -2.28
C ILE A 97 -3.51 -5.39 -3.33
N ASN A 98 -3.98 -5.88 -4.49
CA ASN A 98 -4.26 -5.06 -5.67
C ASN A 98 -3.08 -4.15 -6.06
N GLY A 99 -1.85 -4.64 -5.86
CA GLY A 99 -0.63 -3.91 -6.15
C GLY A 99 -0.16 -2.91 -5.09
N ALA A 100 -0.86 -2.77 -3.96
CA ALA A 100 -0.44 -1.93 -2.83
C ALA A 100 0.11 -2.78 -1.68
N SER A 101 1.33 -2.46 -1.22
CA SER A 101 1.97 -3.06 -0.05
C SER A 101 1.70 -2.31 1.26
N GLU A 102 1.27 -1.06 1.15
CA GLU A 102 0.90 -0.20 2.27
C GLU A 102 -0.63 0.02 2.23
N ILE A 103 -1.31 -0.42 3.28
CA ILE A 103 -2.77 -0.42 3.34
C ILE A 103 -3.24 0.31 4.58
N LYS A 104 -4.09 1.31 4.37
CA LYS A 104 -4.81 1.96 5.46
C LYS A 104 -5.88 1.02 5.99
N LEU A 105 -5.66 0.52 7.20
CA LEU A 105 -6.68 -0.08 8.04
C LEU A 105 -7.32 1.00 8.93
N LYS A 106 -8.30 0.62 9.74
CA LYS A 106 -9.17 1.55 10.48
C LYS A 106 -8.37 2.64 11.24
N ASP A 107 -7.41 2.22 12.06
CA ASP A 107 -6.73 3.11 13.02
C ASP A 107 -5.24 3.33 12.69
N ARG A 108 -4.73 2.67 11.65
CA ARG A 108 -3.31 2.73 11.27
C ARG A 108 -3.09 2.32 9.83
N THR A 109 -1.98 2.77 9.30
CA THR A 109 -1.43 2.22 8.06
C THR A 109 -0.56 1.01 8.38
N VAL A 110 -0.72 -0.06 7.61
CA VAL A 110 0.05 -1.30 7.74
C VAL A 110 0.87 -1.50 6.48
N GLU A 111 2.16 -1.70 6.67
CA GLU A 111 3.09 -2.06 5.62
C GLU A 111 3.37 -3.57 5.68
N PHE A 112 3.00 -4.29 4.64
CA PHE A 112 3.17 -5.75 4.58
C PHE A 112 4.55 -6.14 4.06
N PHE A 113 5.59 -5.71 4.77
CA PHE A 113 6.98 -6.05 4.52
C PHE A 113 7.61 -6.77 5.72
N SER A 114 8.61 -7.59 5.43
CA SER A 114 9.30 -8.46 6.39
C SER A 114 8.39 -9.52 7.04
N PHE A 115 8.91 -10.21 8.05
CA PHE A 115 8.19 -11.24 8.80
C PHE A 115 6.95 -10.68 9.51
N PRO A 116 5.82 -11.40 9.56
CA PRO A 116 4.74 -11.02 10.46
C PRO A 116 5.22 -11.08 11.91
N GLN A 117 4.66 -10.23 12.76
CA GLN A 117 4.95 -10.22 14.19
C GLN A 117 4.68 -11.60 14.79
N GLY A 118 5.60 -12.05 15.65
CA GLY A 118 5.54 -13.38 16.28
C GLY A 118 6.04 -14.52 15.39
N ALA A 119 6.40 -14.28 14.12
CA ALA A 119 6.95 -15.30 13.22
C ALA A 119 8.48 -15.19 12.98
N GLY A 120 9.13 -14.14 13.51
CA GLY A 120 10.60 -13.99 13.46
C GLY A 120 11.28 -14.66 14.66
N SER A 121 12.46 -15.24 14.46
CA SER A 121 13.39 -15.52 15.57
C SER A 121 13.99 -14.21 16.10
N ALA A 122 14.60 -14.23 17.29
CA ALA A 122 15.27 -13.05 17.86
C ALA A 122 16.37 -12.44 16.96
N MET A 123 16.79 -13.15 15.91
CA MET A 123 17.81 -12.72 14.94
C MET A 123 17.23 -12.16 13.63
N VAL A 124 15.92 -12.24 13.39
CA VAL A 124 15.29 -11.78 12.13
C VAL A 124 14.36 -10.61 12.41
N ALA A 125 14.48 -9.55 11.61
CA ALA A 125 13.68 -8.34 11.75
C ALA A 125 12.18 -8.65 11.61
N SER A 126 11.42 -8.47 12.67
CA SER A 126 9.96 -8.51 12.61
C SER A 126 9.45 -7.25 11.90
N GLY A 127 8.54 -7.43 10.94
CA GLY A 127 7.79 -6.35 10.32
C GLY A 127 6.77 -5.74 11.28
N SER A 128 6.05 -4.73 10.80
CA SER A 128 5.06 -4.01 11.60
C SER A 128 3.65 -4.64 11.55
N TRP A 129 3.48 -5.77 10.87
CA TRP A 129 2.17 -6.36 10.53
C TRP A 129 1.97 -7.75 11.16
N THR A 130 0.71 -8.16 11.30
CA THR A 130 0.28 -9.48 11.78
C THR A 130 -0.52 -10.23 10.70
N VAL A 131 -0.66 -11.55 10.85
CA VAL A 131 -1.56 -12.34 9.97
C VAL A 131 -3.00 -11.81 10.05
N ASP A 132 -3.39 -11.23 11.19
CA ASP A 132 -4.70 -10.61 11.37
C ASP A 132 -4.87 -9.33 10.55
N ASP A 133 -3.83 -8.50 10.47
CA ASP A 133 -3.84 -7.30 9.61
C ASP A 133 -4.03 -7.69 8.14
N LEU A 134 -3.39 -8.79 7.69
CA LEU A 134 -3.54 -9.31 6.33
C LEU A 134 -4.98 -9.76 6.06
N ARG A 135 -5.60 -10.47 7.01
CA ARG A 135 -7.01 -10.86 6.96
C ARG A 135 -7.91 -9.62 6.82
N GLN A 136 -7.72 -8.63 7.68
CA GLN A 136 -8.50 -7.39 7.65
C GLN A 136 -8.35 -6.63 6.31
N ALA A 137 -7.14 -6.60 5.76
CA ALA A 137 -6.86 -5.94 4.48
C ALA A 137 -7.52 -6.67 3.30
N ILE A 138 -7.49 -8.01 3.26
CA ILE A 138 -8.18 -8.82 2.26
C ILE A 138 -9.70 -8.63 2.38
N ASP A 139 -10.25 -8.70 3.59
CA ASP A 139 -11.67 -8.49 3.85
C ASP A 139 -12.14 -7.10 3.40
N GLN A 140 -11.31 -6.07 3.65
CA GLN A 140 -11.56 -4.72 3.17
C GLN A 140 -11.58 -4.65 1.64
N SER A 141 -10.63 -5.32 0.96
CA SER A 141 -10.58 -5.37 -0.50
C SER A 141 -11.81 -6.06 -1.09
N LEU A 142 -12.23 -7.19 -0.51
CA LEU A 142 -13.44 -7.92 -0.89
C LEU A 142 -14.71 -7.07 -0.74
N ARG A 143 -14.80 -6.21 0.28
CA ARG A 143 -15.93 -5.30 0.46
C ARG A 143 -15.97 -4.19 -0.59
N ARG A 144 -14.81 -3.75 -1.08
CA ARG A 144 -14.69 -2.70 -2.11
C ARG A 144 -14.91 -3.21 -3.53
N ALA A 145 -14.72 -4.51 -3.75
CA ALA A 145 -14.94 -5.17 -5.03
C ALA A 145 -16.41 -5.50 -5.32
N LYS A 146 -17.30 -5.37 -4.32
CA LYS A 146 -18.76 -5.56 -4.45
C LYS A 146 -19.43 -4.24 -4.77
#